data_AF-A0A3D8JT81-F1
#
_entry.id   AF-A0A3D8JT81-F1
#
_cell.length_a   1.000
_cell.length_b   1.000
_cell.length_c   1.000
_cell.angle_alpha   90.00
_cell.angle_beta   90.00
_cell.angle_gamma   90.00
#
_symmetry.space_group_name_H-M   'P 1'
#
loop_
_entity.id
_entity.type
_entity.pdbx_description
1 polymer ?
#
loop_
_entity_poly.entity_id
_entity_poly.type
_entity_poly.pdbx_seq_one_letter_code
_entity_poly.pdbx_strand_id
1 'polypeptide(L)'
;MSIADIRQPQTEESVRPVRAEINSAFIQAYRKQVKESQKTFWARFGVTQSRGSRFELGANIPKPVMILLRLYFEARISDEDISSVSQKRMPALRPARVNPDQSTPFGSP
;
A
#
# COMPACT_ATOMS: atom_id res chain seq x y z
N MET A 1 30.13 2.64 57.02
CA MET A 1 28.77 2.10 56.75
C MET A 1 27.86 3.31 56.57
N SER A 2 27.41 3.76 55.37
CA SER A 2 26.66 3.08 54.29
C SER A 2 25.30 2.58 54.81
N ILE A 3 24.13 2.96 54.30
CA ILE A 3 23.72 3.32 52.94
C ILE A 3 22.61 4.38 53.02
N ALA A 4 22.74 5.47 52.26
CA ALA A 4 21.65 6.40 51.99
C ALA A 4 20.54 5.65 51.23
N ASP A 5 19.32 5.76 51.75
CA ASP A 5 18.11 5.23 51.16
C ASP A 5 17.99 5.54 49.66
N ILE A 6 18.12 4.46 48.89
CA ILE A 6 17.33 4.18 47.68
C ILE A 6 17.19 5.37 46.73
N ARG A 7 18.29 5.66 46.03
CA ARG A 7 18.23 6.28 44.71
C ARG A 7 17.51 5.28 43.78
N GLN A 8 16.23 5.50 43.51
CA GLN A 8 15.52 4.82 42.43
C GLN A 8 16.27 5.10 41.11
N PRO A 9 16.77 4.08 40.40
CA PRO A 9 17.29 4.27 39.06
C PRO A 9 16.19 3.93 38.05
N GLN A 10 16.07 4.79 37.03
CA GLN A 10 15.48 4.53 35.72
C GLN A 10 13.93 4.61 35.59
N THR A 11 13.46 5.80 35.25
CA THR A 11 12.37 5.98 34.27
C THR A 11 12.73 7.15 33.35
N GLU A 12 13.89 7.05 32.70
CA GLU A 12 14.39 8.04 31.74
C GLU A 12 14.42 7.45 30.30
N GLU A 13 13.61 6.41 30.05
CA GLU A 13 13.59 5.66 28.79
C GLU A 13 12.18 5.50 28.20
N SER A 14 11.39 6.58 28.11
CA SER A 14 10.17 6.53 27.30
C SER A 14 9.70 7.90 26.79
N VAL A 15 10.60 8.72 26.25
CA VAL A 15 10.19 9.81 25.35
C VAL A 15 11.04 9.82 24.09
N ARG A 16 11.31 8.64 23.54
CA ARG A 16 11.53 8.57 22.10
C ARG A 16 10.13 8.53 21.49
N PRO A 17 9.71 9.50 20.64
CA PRO A 17 8.42 9.38 19.97
C PRO A 17 8.46 8.09 19.16
N VAL A 18 7.75 7.07 19.64
CA VAL A 18 7.65 5.81 18.92
C VAL A 18 6.86 6.13 17.66
N ARG A 19 7.58 6.22 16.54
CA ARG A 19 7.13 5.90 15.19
C ARG A 19 5.73 6.44 14.90
N ALA A 20 5.64 7.68 14.40
CA ALA A 20 4.40 8.30 13.91
C ALA A 20 3.47 7.23 13.31
N GLU A 21 2.29 7.05 13.91
CA GLU A 21 1.40 5.95 13.55
C GLU A 21 1.15 5.96 12.04
N ILE A 22 1.51 4.87 11.37
CA ILE A 22 1.23 4.69 9.95
C ILE A 22 -0.28 4.48 9.81
N ASN A 23 -0.99 5.60 9.71
CA ASN A 23 -2.43 5.71 9.55
C ASN A 23 -2.78 6.31 8.18
N SER A 24 -4.06 6.35 7.83
CA SER A 24 -4.54 6.84 6.53
C SER A 24 -4.08 8.28 6.22
N ALA A 25 -4.10 9.16 7.22
CA ALA A 25 -3.70 10.55 7.09
C ALA A 25 -2.20 10.68 6.79
N PHE A 26 -1.36 9.94 7.52
CA PHE A 26 0.08 9.88 7.28
C PHE A 26 0.39 9.36 5.86
N ILE A 27 -0.24 8.25 5.46
CA ILE A 27 -0.03 7.64 4.14
C ILE A 27 -0.42 8.63 3.03
N GLN A 28 -1.56 9.32 3.18
CA GLN A 28 -1.99 10.32 2.21
C GLN A 28 -1.02 11.50 2.13
N ALA A 29 -0.57 12.02 3.29
CA ALA A 29 0.36 13.14 3.36
C ALA A 29 1.69 12.79 2.69
N TYR A 30 2.24 11.62 2.98
CA TYR A 30 3.45 11.12 2.35
C TYR A 30 3.30 11.02 0.83
N ARG A 31 2.23 10.37 0.34
CA ARG A 31 1.98 10.26 -1.11
C ARG A 31 1.95 11.63 -1.80
N LYS A 32 1.28 12.62 -1.17
CA LYS A 32 1.21 13.99 -1.69
C LYS A 32 2.59 14.66 -1.69
N GLN A 33 3.40 14.42 -0.65
CA GLN A 33 4.77 14.94 -0.56
C GLN A 33 5.67 14.41 -1.69
N VAL A 34 5.58 13.11 -2.01
CA VAL A 34 6.32 12.52 -3.14
C VAL A 34 5.67 12.76 -4.50
N LYS A 35 4.57 13.53 -4.55
CA LYS A 35 3.85 13.95 -5.77
C LYS A 35 3.37 12.80 -6.65
N GLU A 36 2.96 11.69 -6.04
CA GLU A 36 2.49 10.53 -6.79
C GLU A 36 0.98 10.47 -6.90
N SER A 37 0.49 9.96 -8.03
CA SER A 37 -0.92 9.61 -8.15
C SER A 37 -1.28 8.44 -7.22
N GLN A 38 -2.54 8.36 -6.79
CA GLN A 38 -3.04 7.21 -6.03
C GLN A 38 -2.78 5.89 -6.79
N LYS A 39 -2.97 5.88 -8.10
CA LYS A 39 -2.71 4.69 -8.93
C LYS A 39 -1.25 4.24 -8.82
N THR A 40 -0.31 5.16 -8.96
CA THR A 40 1.13 4.87 -8.90
C THR A 40 1.52 4.37 -7.53
N PHE A 41 1.12 5.09 -6.47
CA PHE A 41 1.51 4.77 -5.11
C PHE A 41 0.97 3.42 -4.65
N TRP A 42 -0.33 3.19 -4.83
CA TRP A 42 -1.02 2.00 -4.34
C TRP A 42 -0.73 0.74 -5.15
N ALA A 43 -0.35 0.89 -6.43
CA ALA A 43 0.01 -0.25 -7.28
C ALA A 43 1.19 -1.07 -6.73
N ARG A 44 2.15 -0.41 -6.03
CA ARG A 44 3.26 -1.09 -5.33
C ARG A 44 2.78 -2.18 -4.38
N PHE A 45 1.70 -1.91 -3.66
CA PHE A 45 1.15 -2.78 -2.63
C PHE A 45 0.02 -3.67 -3.16
N GLY A 46 -0.11 -3.80 -4.50
CA GLY A 46 -1.17 -4.58 -5.14
C GLY A 46 -2.57 -3.99 -4.97
N VAL A 47 -2.67 -2.69 -4.67
CA VAL A 47 -3.94 -2.01 -4.42
C VAL A 47 -4.36 -1.18 -5.63
N THR A 48 -5.60 -1.35 -6.08
CA THR A 48 -6.16 -0.55 -7.17
C THR A 48 -6.37 0.91 -6.74
N GLN A 49 -6.37 1.86 -7.70
CA GLN A 49 -6.59 3.27 -7.39
C GLN A 49 -7.88 3.53 -6.60
N SER A 50 -8.99 2.89 -6.98
CA SER A 50 -10.28 3.05 -6.29
C SER A 50 -10.25 2.53 -4.84
N ARG A 51 -9.55 1.43 -4.56
CA ARG A 51 -9.35 0.93 -3.19
C ARG A 51 -8.42 1.84 -2.40
N GLY A 52 -7.31 2.27 -2.99
CA GLY A 52 -6.37 3.21 -2.39
C GLY A 52 -7.02 4.54 -1.99
N SER A 53 -7.90 5.06 -2.84
CA SER A 53 -8.69 6.27 -2.51
C SER A 53 -9.53 6.10 -1.25
N ARG A 54 -10.19 4.95 -1.08
CA ARG A 54 -10.97 4.65 0.13
C ARG A 54 -10.09 4.56 1.38
N PHE A 55 -8.91 3.97 1.26
CA PHE A 55 -7.95 3.89 2.37
C PHE A 55 -7.49 5.27 2.83
N GLU A 56 -7.19 6.17 1.88
CA GLU A 56 -6.83 7.56 2.20
C GLU A 56 -7.97 8.34 2.86
N LEU A 57 -9.23 7.93 2.66
CA LEU A 57 -10.43 8.49 3.30
C LEU A 57 -10.79 7.79 4.63
N GLY A 58 -9.93 6.92 5.16
CA GLY A 58 -10.12 6.26 6.45
C GLY A 58 -10.83 4.91 6.42
N ALA A 59 -11.05 4.33 5.24
CA ALA A 59 -11.53 2.95 5.17
C ALA A 59 -10.49 1.97 5.76
N ASN A 60 -10.97 0.86 6.32
CA ASN A 60 -10.10 -0.16 6.91
C ASN A 60 -9.11 -0.71 5.88
N ILE A 61 -7.81 -0.61 6.20
CA ILE A 61 -6.72 -1.17 5.39
C ILE A 61 -6.52 -2.63 5.81
N PRO A 62 -6.62 -3.60 4.88
CA PRO A 62 -6.38 -5.00 5.20
C PRO A 62 -5.00 -5.20 5.86
N LYS A 63 -4.95 -6.05 6.89
CA LYS A 63 -3.73 -6.33 7.66
C LYS A 63 -2.50 -6.64 6.79
N PRO A 64 -2.58 -7.43 5.71
CA PRO A 64 -1.42 -7.68 4.84
C PRO A 64 -0.85 -6.40 4.20
N VAL A 65 -1.72 -5.50 3.74
CA VAL A 65 -1.32 -4.21 3.14
C VAL A 65 -0.68 -3.32 4.20
N MET A 66 -1.24 -3.28 5.42
CA MET A 66 -0.68 -2.52 6.52
C MET A 66 0.71 -3.02 6.93
N ILE A 67 0.97 -4.33 6.91
CA ILE A 67 2.30 -4.89 7.16
C ILE A 67 3.29 -4.41 6.10
N LEU A 68 2.95 -4.45 4.81
CA LEU A 68 3.81 -3.96 3.73
C LEU A 68 4.11 -2.47 3.85
N LEU A 69 3.10 -1.65 4.16
CA LEU A 69 3.28 -0.22 4.39
C LEU A 69 4.24 0.04 5.56
N ARG A 70 4.10 -0.70 6.66
CA ARG A 70 5.02 -0.63 7.81
C ARG A 70 6.44 -0.98 7.42
N LEU A 71 6.65 -2.07 6.68
CA LEU A 71 7.98 -2.44 6.20
C LEU A 71 8.58 -1.37 5.30
N TYR A 72 7.79 -0.77 4.41
CA TYR A 72 8.23 0.27 3.49
C TYR A 72 8.63 1.56 4.23
N PHE A 73 7.78 2.04 5.14
CA PHE A 73 8.06 3.26 5.91
C PHE A 73 9.14 3.09 6.98
N GLU A 74 9.38 1.87 7.46
CA GLU A 74 10.52 1.52 8.31
C GLU A 74 11.82 1.27 7.52
N ALA A 75 11.81 1.51 6.20
CA ALA A 75 12.95 1.30 5.29
C ALA A 75 13.50 -0.15 5.33
N ARG A 76 12.66 -1.13 5.65
CA ARG A 76 13.01 -2.56 5.64
C ARG A 76 12.85 -3.18 4.25
N ILE A 77 12.02 -2.57 3.41
CA ILE A 77 11.87 -2.86 1.99
C ILE A 77 11.88 -1.53 1.23
N SER A 78 12.42 -1.56 0.02
CA SER A 78 12.53 -0.44 -0.90
C SER A 78 11.61 -0.62 -2.12
N ASP A 79 11.55 0.38 -2.98
CA ASP A 79 10.86 0.27 -4.27
C ASP A 79 11.46 -0.82 -5.17
N GLU A 80 12.76 -1.09 -5.07
CA GLU A 80 13.45 -2.16 -5.82
C GLU A 80 13.05 -3.56 -5.31
N ASP A 81 12.92 -3.72 -3.99
CA ASP A 81 12.44 -4.98 -3.40
C ASP A 81 11.00 -5.28 -3.83
N ILE A 82 10.16 -4.24 -3.89
CA ILE A 82 8.77 -4.39 -4.34
C ILE A 82 8.71 -4.68 -5.84
N SER A 83 9.50 -3.98 -6.67
CA SER A 83 9.46 -4.13 -8.13
C SER A 83 10.02 -5.48 -8.60
N SER A 84 11.06 -5.99 -7.96
CA SER A 84 11.70 -7.27 -8.28
C SER A 84 10.80 -8.48 -8.00
N VAL A 85 9.93 -8.39 -6.98
CA VAL A 85 8.98 -9.44 -6.62
C VAL A 85 7.64 -9.29 -7.34
N SER A 86 7.28 -8.06 -7.72
CA SER A 86 6.07 -7.78 -8.50
C SER A 86 6.23 -8.34 -9.91
N GLN A 87 5.94 -9.64 -10.06
CA GLN A 87 5.77 -10.29 -11.35
C GLN A 87 4.80 -9.42 -12.15
N LYS A 88 5.29 -8.72 -13.18
CA LYS A 88 4.46 -8.11 -14.22
C LYS A 88 3.64 -9.25 -14.83
N ARG A 89 2.51 -9.59 -14.23
CA ARG A 89 1.48 -10.35 -14.92
C ARG A 89 1.10 -9.46 -16.09
N MET A 90 1.56 -9.84 -17.28
CA MET A 90 1.00 -9.29 -18.51
C MET A 90 -0.53 -9.32 -18.36
N PRO A 91 -1.24 -8.23 -18.69
CA PRO A 91 -2.68 -8.32 -18.75
C PRO A 91 -2.99 -9.51 -19.65
N ALA A 92 -3.74 -10.49 -19.12
CA ALA A 92 -4.21 -11.60 -19.94
C ALA A 92 -4.77 -10.98 -21.22
N LEU A 93 -4.23 -11.36 -22.38
CA LEU A 93 -4.78 -10.93 -23.66
C LEU A 93 -6.28 -11.16 -23.55
N ARG A 94 -7.07 -10.09 -23.55
CA ARG A 94 -8.52 -10.24 -23.69
C ARG A 94 -8.68 -10.96 -25.03
N PRO A 95 -9.24 -12.18 -25.09
CA PRO A 95 -9.55 -12.75 -26.39
C PRO A 95 -10.44 -11.73 -27.10
N ALA A 96 -10.06 -11.39 -28.33
CA ALA A 96 -10.85 -10.50 -29.15
C ALA A 96 -12.29 -11.01 -29.11
N ARG A 97 -13.24 -10.12 -28.79
CA ARG A 97 -14.65 -10.45 -28.95
C ARG A 97 -14.86 -10.70 -30.44
N VAL A 98 -14.90 -11.96 -30.85
CA VAL A 98 -15.43 -12.35 -32.15
C VAL A 98 -16.93 -12.10 -32.04
N ASN A 99 -17.41 -10.98 -32.59
CA ASN A 99 -18.83 -10.78 -32.78
C ASN A 99 -19.25 -11.67 -33.97
N PRO A 100 -20.12 -12.67 -33.79
CA PRO A 100 -20.55 -13.54 -34.90
C PRO A 100 -21.67 -12.93 -35.75
N ASP A 101 -21.94 -11.62 -35.65
CA ASP A 101 -23.14 -11.01 -36.24
C ASP A 101 -22.86 -10.12 -37.46
N GLN A 102 -22.13 -10.64 -38.44
CA GLN A 102 -22.10 -10.04 -39.78
C GLN A 102 -21.94 -11.12 -40.85
N SER A 103 -22.93 -12.01 -41.00
CA SER A 103 -23.29 -12.60 -42.30
C SER A 103 -24.57 -13.43 -42.19
N THR A 104 -25.71 -12.80 -42.43
CA THR A 104 -26.82 -13.49 -43.12
C THR A 104 -26.90 -12.91 -44.54
N PRO A 105 -26.20 -13.51 -45.53
CA PRO A 105 -26.64 -13.41 -46.91
C PRO A 105 -27.70 -14.50 -47.14
N PHE A 106 -28.56 -14.26 -48.12
CA PHE A 106 -29.65 -15.12 -48.60
C PHE A 106 -31.01 -14.84 -47.95
N GLY A 107 -31.83 -14.16 -48.75
CA GLY A 107 -33.27 -14.21 -48.61
C GLY A 107 -33.88 -15.50 -49.16
N SER A 108 -35.19 -15.57 -48.93
CA SER A 108 -36.22 -16.35 -49.64
C SER A 108 -36.28 -17.84 -49.27
N PRO A 109 -37.42 -18.54 -49.46
CA PRO A 109 -38.50 -18.33 -50.43
C PRO A 109 -39.67 -17.45 -49.98
#